data_AF-A0A7C4XNQ5-F1
#
_entry.id   AF-A0A7C4XNQ5-F1
#
_cell.length_a   1.000
_cell.length_b   1.000
_cell.length_c   1.000
_cell.angle_alpha   90.00
_cell.angle_beta   90.00
_cell.angle_gamma   90.00
#
_symmetry.space_group_name_H-M   'P 1'
#
loop_
_entity.id
_entity.type
_entity.pdbx_description
1 polymer ?
#
loop_
_entity_poly.entity_id
_entity_poly.type
_entity_poly.pdbx_seq_one_letter_code
_entity_poly.pdbx_strand_id
1 'polypeptide(L)'
;MIPVVLACAWGILASLPVLAFAGRVEATRRARALAAGNGPARVPRIVARSRRTLVGRVAAGLWRARRRRRAAEAVRRDLPVAVDLVHVAVAAGCTPHQAVELAARFAPAPVAAPLAHALRAVALGRPFDEAIGAVAAKEPLLAPLARVVRTGAATGTSIGRALTRLADEVRADARRRSETRARTVPVRLLFPLVFCALPAFALLTVVPVVIDKVPF
;
A
#
# COMPACT_ATOMS: atom_id res chain seq x y z
N MET A 1 -4.60 -4.49 7.31
CA MET A 1 -4.42 -3.04 7.58
C MET A 1 -5.25 -2.53 8.75
N ILE A 2 -6.47 -3.04 8.96
CA ILE A 2 -7.28 -2.83 10.17
C ILE A 2 -6.52 -3.13 11.49
N PRO A 3 -5.68 -4.19 11.61
CA PRO A 3 -4.96 -4.46 12.86
C PRO A 3 -3.86 -3.45 13.19
N VAL A 4 -3.28 -2.74 12.21
CA VAL A 4 -2.29 -1.68 12.49
C VAL A 4 -2.98 -0.45 13.07
N VAL A 5 -4.19 -0.14 12.60
CA VAL A 5 -4.99 0.96 13.15
C VAL A 5 -5.46 0.63 14.56
N LEU A 6 -5.89 -0.60 14.80
CA LEU A 6 -6.24 -1.09 16.13
C LEU A 6 -5.03 -1.14 17.07
N ALA A 7 -3.86 -1.62 16.62
CA ALA A 7 -2.63 -1.62 17.43
C ALA A 7 -2.11 -0.21 17.72
N CYS A 8 -2.20 0.73 16.77
CA CYS A 8 -1.89 2.13 17.03
C CYS A 8 -2.92 2.78 17.97
N ALA A 9 -4.21 2.48 17.82
CA ALA A 9 -5.26 2.99 18.71
C ALA A 9 -5.09 2.44 20.13
N TRP A 10 -4.77 1.15 20.28
CA TRP A 10 -4.47 0.53 21.56
C TRP A 10 -3.15 1.01 22.16
N GLY A 11 -2.11 1.25 21.36
CA GLY A 11 -0.86 1.86 21.82
C GLY A 11 -1.03 3.29 22.31
N ILE A 12 -1.97 4.04 21.71
CA ILE A 12 -2.37 5.38 22.19
C ILE A 12 -3.21 5.27 23.47
N LEU A 13 -4.11 4.28 23.57
CA LEU A 13 -4.93 4.04 24.75
C LEU A 13 -4.10 3.54 25.96
N ALA A 14 -3.09 2.70 25.72
CA ALA A 14 -2.20 2.14 26.74
C ALA A 14 -1.08 3.11 27.17
N SER A 15 -0.74 4.12 26.36
CA SER A 15 0.25 5.15 26.75
C SER A 15 -0.36 6.33 27.51
N LEU A 16 -1.69 6.53 27.45
CA LEU A 16 -2.42 7.51 28.25
C LEU A 16 -2.23 7.35 29.78
N PRO A 17 -2.29 6.15 30.38
CA PRO A 17 -2.06 6.00 31.82
C PRO A 17 -0.60 6.26 32.21
N VAL A 18 0.37 5.96 31.35
CA VAL A 18 1.80 6.20 31.59
C VAL A 18 2.13 7.70 31.56
N LEU A 19 1.52 8.45 30.63
CA LEU A 19 1.62 9.91 30.58
C LEU A 19 0.88 10.59 31.75
N ALA A 20 -0.26 10.04 32.19
CA ALA A 20 -0.98 10.52 33.38
C ALA A 20 -0.24 10.22 34.70
N PHE A 21 0.59 9.16 34.73
CA PHE A 21 1.46 8.85 35.87
C PHE A 21 2.70 9.75 35.90
N ALA A 22 3.34 10.01 34.75
CA ALA A 22 4.45 10.97 34.65
C ALA A 22 4.01 12.41 34.96
N GLY A 23 2.80 12.81 34.54
CA GLY A 23 2.23 14.13 34.84
C GLY A 23 1.97 14.37 36.34
N ARG A 24 1.66 13.32 37.12
CA ARG A 24 1.48 13.43 38.58
C ARG A 24 2.81 13.64 39.33
N VAL A 25 3.92 13.15 38.80
CA VAL A 25 5.27 13.35 39.38
C VAL A 25 5.84 14.72 39.02
N GLU A 26 5.53 15.25 37.82
CA GLU A 26 5.96 16.60 37.42
C GLU A 26 5.12 17.72 38.07
N ALA A 27 3.85 17.42 38.40
CA ALA A 27 2.94 18.35 39.08
C ALA A 27 3.42 18.70 40.50
N THR A 28 4.04 17.77 41.22
CA THR A 28 4.59 18.05 42.57
C THR A 28 5.87 18.88 42.53
N ARG A 29 6.67 18.79 41.46
CA ARG A 29 7.84 19.68 41.22
C ARG A 29 7.40 21.09 40.83
N ARG A 30 6.37 21.24 39.99
CA ARG A 30 5.81 22.56 39.62
C ARG A 30 5.03 23.22 40.75
N ALA A 31 4.35 22.46 41.61
CA ALA A 31 3.73 23.00 42.81
C ALA A 31 4.79 23.59 43.78
N ARG A 32 5.97 22.96 43.91
CA ARG A 32 7.11 23.55 44.63
C ARG A 32 7.71 24.76 43.91
N ALA A 33 7.73 24.77 42.57
CA ALA A 33 8.20 25.92 41.78
C ALA A 33 7.21 27.10 41.75
N LEU A 34 5.93 26.88 42.09
CA LEU A 34 4.93 27.95 42.27
C LEU A 34 4.89 28.46 43.72
N ALA A 35 5.32 27.64 44.70
CA ALA A 35 5.53 28.06 46.08
C ALA A 35 6.80 28.91 46.26
N ALA A 36 7.78 28.77 45.37
CA ALA A 36 8.93 29.66 45.27
C ALA A 36 8.68 30.72 44.19
N GLY A 37 8.35 31.94 44.59
CA GLY A 37 7.84 33.00 43.72
C GLY A 37 8.71 33.39 42.51
N ASN A 38 8.02 33.99 41.54
CA ASN A 38 8.45 34.96 40.50
C ASN A 38 8.29 34.53 39.01
N GLY A 39 7.21 35.03 38.38
CA GLY A 39 7.24 35.55 37.00
C GLY A 39 6.82 34.66 35.82
N PRO A 40 6.45 35.23 34.66
CA PRO A 40 5.06 35.18 34.19
C PRO A 40 4.78 34.25 32.99
N ALA A 41 3.53 33.79 32.95
CA ALA A 41 2.93 33.00 31.89
C ALA A 41 2.68 33.81 30.60
N ARG A 42 3.65 33.83 29.69
CA ARG A 42 3.45 34.09 28.25
C ARG A 42 4.44 33.17 27.55
N VAL A 43 4.03 32.08 26.91
CA VAL A 43 3.73 31.95 25.48
C VAL A 43 3.28 30.49 25.28
N PRO A 44 2.11 30.18 24.69
CA PRO A 44 2.15 29.37 23.47
C PRO A 44 0.88 29.52 22.58
N ARG A 45 0.73 30.61 21.82
CA ARG A 45 -0.27 30.65 20.72
C ARG A 45 0.34 30.47 19.32
N ILE A 46 1.66 30.57 19.18
CA ILE A 46 2.36 30.47 17.88
C ILE A 46 2.69 29.01 17.51
N VAL A 47 2.92 28.13 18.49
CA VAL A 47 3.24 26.70 18.25
C VAL A 47 2.00 25.90 17.77
N ALA A 48 0.80 26.32 18.15
CA ALA A 48 -0.45 25.61 17.83
C ALA A 48 -0.87 25.72 16.35
N ARG A 49 -0.50 26.80 15.65
CA ARG A 49 -0.88 27.02 14.24
C ARG A 49 0.00 26.23 13.25
N SER A 50 1.25 25.98 13.61
CA SER A 50 2.22 25.23 12.80
C SER A 50 1.93 23.72 12.72
N ARG A 51 1.42 23.10 13.81
CA ARG A 51 1.13 21.65 13.84
C ARG A 51 -0.04 21.23 12.95
N ARG A 52 -1.06 22.08 12.73
CA ARG A 52 -2.23 21.73 11.90
C ARG A 52 -1.89 21.53 10.41
N THR A 53 -0.93 22.28 9.88
CA THR A 53 -0.55 22.20 8.45
C THR A 53 0.39 21.02 8.16
N LEU A 54 1.21 20.61 9.13
CA LEU A 54 2.09 19.45 8.98
C LEU A 54 1.31 18.13 9.04
N VAL A 55 0.39 17.98 10.00
CA VAL A 55 -0.47 16.78 10.12
C VAL A 55 -1.35 16.63 8.88
N GLY A 56 -1.93 17.71 8.36
CA GLY A 56 -2.72 17.69 7.12
C GLY A 56 -1.91 17.25 5.90
N ARG A 57 -0.67 17.73 5.75
CA ARG A 57 0.23 17.33 4.64
C ARG A 57 0.66 15.88 4.72
N VAL A 58 1.01 15.40 5.92
CA VAL A 58 1.40 14.00 6.15
C VAL A 58 0.20 13.07 5.92
N ALA A 59 -0.97 13.40 6.47
CA ALA A 59 -2.20 12.64 6.24
C ALA A 59 -2.56 12.57 4.76
N ALA A 60 -2.55 13.71 4.05
CA ALA A 60 -2.82 13.75 2.61
C ALA A 60 -1.76 12.96 1.81
N GLY A 61 -0.49 13.00 2.21
CA GLY A 61 0.58 12.21 1.63
C GLY A 61 0.34 10.70 1.77
N LEU A 62 0.01 10.25 2.98
CA LEU A 62 -0.32 8.85 3.27
C LEU A 62 -1.57 8.39 2.51
N TRP A 63 -2.61 9.21 2.44
CA TRP A 63 -3.82 8.91 1.68
C TRP A 63 -3.54 8.75 0.18
N ARG A 64 -2.78 9.68 -0.41
CA ARG A 64 -2.35 9.58 -1.82
C ARG A 64 -1.50 8.34 -2.07
N ALA A 65 -0.54 8.05 -1.20
CA ALA A 65 0.30 6.86 -1.30
C ALA A 65 -0.52 5.56 -1.22
N ARG A 66 -1.50 5.51 -0.30
CA ARG A 66 -2.43 4.36 -0.19
C ARG A 66 -3.29 4.21 -1.44
N ARG A 67 -3.82 5.30 -1.99
CA ARG A 67 -4.62 5.27 -3.22
C ARG A 67 -3.78 4.78 -4.42
N ARG A 68 -2.55 5.29 -4.59
CA ARG A 68 -1.62 4.84 -5.63
C ARG A 68 -1.29 3.35 -5.50
N ARG A 69 -1.01 2.88 -4.28
CA ARG A 69 -0.75 1.46 -4.02
C ARG A 69 -1.95 0.57 -4.37
N ARG A 70 -3.17 0.99 -4.00
CA ARG A 70 -4.40 0.25 -4.34
C ARG A 70 -4.64 0.21 -5.85
N ALA A 71 -4.41 1.32 -6.55
CA ALA A 71 -4.54 1.37 -8.00
C ALA A 71 -3.52 0.45 -8.69
N ALA A 72 -2.24 0.52 -8.29
CA ALA A 72 -1.19 -0.34 -8.82
C ALA A 72 -1.47 -1.83 -8.54
N GLU A 73 -2.00 -2.18 -7.37
CA GLU A 73 -2.39 -3.56 -7.05
C GLU A 73 -3.56 -4.04 -7.90
N ALA A 74 -4.54 -3.18 -8.20
CA ALA A 74 -5.64 -3.51 -9.09
C ALA A 74 -5.14 -3.79 -10.52
N VAL A 75 -4.28 -2.93 -11.08
CA VAL A 75 -3.62 -3.16 -12.38
C VAL A 75 -2.85 -4.48 -12.37
N ARG A 76 -2.03 -4.71 -11.33
CA ARG A 76 -1.23 -5.95 -11.15
C ARG A 76 -2.05 -7.23 -11.05
N ARG A 77 -3.28 -7.15 -10.53
CA ARG A 77 -4.20 -8.29 -10.39
C ARG A 77 -4.87 -8.60 -11.72
N ASP A 78 -5.21 -7.55 -12.48
CA ASP A 78 -6.03 -7.67 -13.69
C ASP A 78 -5.16 -7.76 -14.97
N LEU A 79 -3.86 -7.49 -14.87
CA LEU A 79 -2.87 -7.63 -15.94
C LEU A 79 -2.86 -9.01 -16.64
N PRO A 80 -2.89 -10.16 -15.93
CA PRO A 80 -2.90 -11.47 -16.58
C PRO A 80 -4.05 -11.63 -17.59
N VAL A 81 -5.25 -11.18 -17.22
CA VAL A 81 -6.43 -11.24 -18.08
C VAL A 81 -6.24 -10.41 -19.34
N ALA A 82 -5.66 -9.21 -19.22
CA ALA A 82 -5.40 -8.37 -20.38
C ALA A 82 -4.34 -8.98 -21.32
N VAL A 83 -3.26 -9.55 -20.76
CA VAL A 83 -2.23 -10.24 -21.55
C VAL A 83 -2.82 -11.45 -22.28
N ASP A 84 -3.67 -12.22 -21.62
CA ASP A 84 -4.35 -13.39 -22.21
C ASP A 84 -5.30 -12.98 -23.34
N LEU A 85 -6.05 -11.88 -23.19
CA LEU A 85 -6.91 -11.35 -24.26
C LEU A 85 -6.09 -10.94 -25.50
N VAL A 86 -4.97 -10.23 -25.29
CA VAL A 86 -4.07 -9.86 -26.40
C VAL A 86 -3.46 -11.10 -27.03
N HIS A 87 -3.04 -12.08 -26.23
CA HIS A 87 -2.48 -13.35 -26.72
C HIS A 87 -3.47 -14.12 -27.58
N VAL A 88 -4.71 -14.33 -27.11
CA VAL A 88 -5.76 -15.03 -27.87
C VAL A 88 -6.11 -14.28 -29.15
N ALA A 89 -6.22 -12.95 -29.10
CA ALA A 89 -6.49 -12.15 -30.29
C ALA A 89 -5.38 -12.32 -31.35
N VAL A 90 -4.11 -12.21 -30.95
CA VAL A 90 -2.99 -12.39 -31.89
C VAL A 90 -2.90 -13.84 -32.38
N ALA A 91 -3.18 -14.83 -31.52
CA ALA A 91 -3.23 -16.23 -31.92
C ALA A 91 -4.35 -16.51 -32.93
N ALA A 92 -5.45 -15.74 -32.88
CA ALA A 92 -6.53 -15.75 -33.87
C ALA A 92 -6.20 -14.98 -35.15
N GLY A 93 -4.98 -14.43 -35.30
CA GLY A 93 -4.54 -13.69 -36.48
C GLY A 93 -4.87 -12.18 -36.44
N CYS A 94 -5.33 -11.63 -35.32
CA CYS A 94 -5.53 -10.19 -35.21
C CYS A 94 -4.19 -9.44 -35.23
N THR A 95 -4.22 -8.24 -35.83
CA THR A 95 -3.09 -7.32 -35.76
C THR A 95 -2.85 -6.84 -34.32
N PRO A 96 -1.63 -6.39 -33.95
CA PRO A 96 -1.35 -5.85 -32.63
C PRO A 96 -2.28 -4.69 -32.24
N HIS A 97 -2.70 -3.88 -33.21
CA HIS A 97 -3.68 -2.81 -33.00
C HIS A 97 -5.04 -3.37 -32.59
N GLN A 98 -5.58 -4.33 -33.36
CA GLN A 98 -6.86 -4.99 -33.06
C GLN A 98 -6.83 -5.74 -31.73
N ALA A 99 -5.71 -6.40 -31.41
CA ALA A 99 -5.55 -7.11 -30.15
C ALA A 99 -5.62 -6.16 -28.94
N VAL A 100 -5.01 -4.97 -29.04
CA VAL A 100 -5.12 -3.94 -28.01
C VAL A 100 -6.52 -3.36 -27.93
N GLU A 101 -7.22 -3.22 -29.06
CA GLU A 101 -8.62 -2.78 -29.08
C GLU A 101 -9.55 -3.75 -28.36
N LEU A 102 -9.38 -5.06 -28.60
CA LEU A 102 -10.09 -6.10 -27.88
C LEU A 102 -9.76 -6.07 -26.38
N ALA A 103 -8.49 -5.92 -26.02
CA ALA A 103 -8.09 -5.79 -24.62
C ALA A 103 -8.68 -4.54 -23.96
N ALA A 104 -8.72 -3.40 -24.66
CA ALA A 104 -9.34 -2.18 -24.15
C ALA A 104 -10.85 -2.30 -23.94
N ARG A 105 -11.52 -3.15 -24.73
CA ARG A 105 -12.97 -3.39 -24.65
C ARG A 105 -13.35 -4.41 -23.57
N PHE A 106 -12.57 -5.50 -23.44
CA PHE A 106 -12.95 -6.66 -22.64
C PHE A 106 -12.14 -6.82 -21.35
N ALA A 107 -10.98 -6.16 -21.21
CA ALA A 107 -10.21 -6.25 -19.98
C ALA A 107 -10.86 -5.45 -18.83
N PRO A 108 -10.52 -5.77 -17.58
CA PRO A 108 -10.98 -4.98 -16.43
C PRO A 108 -10.53 -3.52 -16.51
N ALA A 109 -11.38 -2.62 -16.00
CA ALA A 109 -11.20 -1.16 -16.06
C ALA A 109 -9.80 -0.63 -15.70
N PRO A 110 -9.07 -1.17 -14.68
CA PRO A 110 -7.73 -0.68 -14.33
C PRO A 110 -6.72 -0.80 -15.48
N VAL A 111 -6.86 -1.81 -16.35
CA VAL A 111 -5.99 -2.03 -17.50
C VAL A 111 -6.61 -1.51 -18.79
N ALA A 112 -7.93 -1.66 -18.95
CA ALA A 112 -8.66 -1.18 -20.11
C ALA A 112 -8.58 0.35 -20.28
N ALA A 113 -8.67 1.13 -19.19
CA ALA A 113 -8.69 2.59 -19.29
C ALA A 113 -7.39 3.20 -19.88
N PRO A 114 -6.17 2.79 -19.45
CA PRO A 114 -4.92 3.20 -20.11
C PRO A 114 -4.85 2.82 -21.60
N LEU A 115 -5.27 1.60 -21.96
CA LEU A 115 -5.26 1.13 -23.36
C LEU A 115 -6.26 1.90 -24.22
N ALA A 116 -7.49 2.11 -23.72
CA ALA A 116 -8.50 2.92 -24.39
C ALA A 116 -8.07 4.39 -24.54
N HIS A 117 -7.30 4.93 -23.59
CA HIS A 117 -6.72 6.26 -23.72
C HIS A 117 -5.64 6.31 -24.81
N ALA A 118 -4.80 5.28 -24.93
CA ALA A 118 -3.84 5.17 -26.02
C ALA A 118 -4.53 5.07 -27.39
N LEU A 119 -5.55 4.21 -27.53
CA LEU A 119 -6.31 4.07 -28.77
C LEU A 119 -7.01 5.38 -29.17
N ARG A 120 -7.53 6.15 -28.21
CA ARG A 120 -8.06 7.49 -28.48
C ARG A 120 -6.98 8.45 -28.98
N ALA A 121 -5.76 8.40 -28.43
CA ALA A 121 -4.67 9.22 -28.94
C ALA A 121 -4.29 8.82 -30.37
N VAL A 122 -4.35 7.53 -30.70
CA VAL A 122 -4.13 7.03 -32.07
C VAL A 122 -5.23 7.51 -33.01
N ALA A 123 -6.49 7.46 -32.60
CA ALA A 123 -7.61 8.01 -33.37
C ALA A 123 -7.49 9.52 -33.63
N LEU A 124 -6.78 10.25 -32.75
CA LEU A 124 -6.45 11.66 -32.92
C LEU A 124 -5.17 11.90 -33.76
N GLY A 125 -4.63 10.87 -34.40
CA GLY A 125 -3.49 10.95 -35.31
C GLY A 125 -2.13 10.67 -34.68
N ARG A 126 -2.06 10.31 -33.39
CA ARG A 126 -0.77 9.93 -32.77
C ARG A 126 -0.29 8.58 -33.29
N PRO A 127 1.01 8.38 -33.58
CA PRO A 127 1.53 7.06 -33.95
C PRO A 127 1.23 6.00 -32.88
N PHE A 128 0.80 4.81 -33.30
CA PHE A 128 0.47 3.70 -32.40
C PHE A 128 1.62 3.35 -31.46
N ASP A 129 2.85 3.29 -31.99
CA ASP A 129 4.06 2.98 -31.22
C ASP A 129 4.26 3.97 -30.04
N GLU A 130 4.07 5.26 -30.32
CA GLU A 130 4.24 6.32 -29.34
C GLU A 130 3.10 6.33 -28.30
N ALA A 131 1.86 6.12 -28.75
CA ALA A 131 0.70 6.06 -27.87
C ALA A 131 0.80 4.90 -26.88
N ILE A 132 1.22 3.72 -27.34
CA ILE A 132 1.44 2.54 -26.49
C ILE A 132 2.69 2.73 -25.61
N GLY A 133 3.75 3.36 -26.11
CA GLY A 133 4.91 3.75 -25.31
C GLY A 133 4.54 4.68 -24.14
N ALA A 134 3.61 5.61 -24.36
CA ALA A 134 3.11 6.50 -23.31
C ALA A 134 2.33 5.77 -22.22
N VAL A 135 1.69 4.62 -22.52
CA VAL A 135 1.06 3.75 -21.52
C VAL A 135 2.12 3.19 -20.58
N ALA A 136 3.23 2.68 -21.11
CA ALA A 136 4.32 2.14 -20.31
C ALA A 136 4.95 3.19 -19.36
N ALA A 137 5.04 4.44 -19.83
CA ALA A 137 5.57 5.54 -19.02
C ALA A 137 4.62 5.95 -17.87
N LYS A 138 3.31 5.95 -18.13
CA LYS A 138 2.29 6.30 -17.12
C LYS A 138 2.04 5.16 -16.13
N GLU A 139 2.03 3.92 -16.62
CA GLU A 139 1.76 2.72 -15.85
C GLU A 139 2.87 1.68 -16.08
N PRO A 140 3.94 1.69 -15.27
CA PRO A 140 5.11 0.82 -15.45
C PRO A 140 4.77 -0.67 -15.46
N LEU A 141 3.65 -1.06 -14.84
CA LEU A 141 3.18 -2.45 -14.80
C LEU A 141 2.71 -2.96 -16.17
N LEU A 142 2.33 -2.06 -17.08
CA LEU A 142 1.94 -2.38 -18.45
C LEU A 142 3.14 -2.33 -19.41
N ALA A 143 4.32 -1.91 -18.96
CA ALA A 143 5.49 -1.76 -19.80
C ALA A 143 5.93 -3.04 -20.53
N PRO A 144 5.89 -4.25 -19.92
CA PRO A 144 6.23 -5.49 -20.63
C PRO A 144 5.27 -5.77 -21.79
N LEU A 145 3.96 -5.63 -21.56
CA LEU A 145 2.92 -5.81 -22.58
C LEU A 145 3.08 -4.79 -23.71
N ALA A 146 3.25 -3.51 -23.36
CA ALA A 146 3.46 -2.43 -24.31
C ALA A 146 4.69 -2.68 -25.20
N ARG A 147 5.79 -3.19 -24.62
CA ARG A 147 7.00 -3.54 -25.38
C ARG A 147 6.72 -4.64 -26.40
N VAL A 148 6.08 -5.73 -26.00
CA VAL A 148 5.78 -6.86 -26.90
C VAL A 148 4.87 -6.43 -28.05
N VAL A 149 3.82 -5.64 -27.75
CA VAL A 149 2.89 -5.10 -28.75
C VAL A 149 3.59 -4.16 -29.73
N ARG A 150 4.44 -3.24 -29.24
CA ARG A 150 5.20 -2.31 -30.08
C ARG A 150 6.15 -3.05 -31.03
N THR A 151 6.88 -4.04 -30.51
CA THR A 151 7.73 -4.88 -31.34
C THR A 151 6.92 -5.60 -32.42
N GLY A 152 5.77 -6.19 -32.08
CA GLY A 152 4.93 -6.85 -33.09
C GLY A 152 4.36 -5.91 -34.15
N ALA A 153 4.00 -4.69 -33.75
CA ALA A 153 3.54 -3.68 -34.70
C ALA A 153 4.65 -3.23 -35.65
N ALA A 154 5.89 -3.10 -35.16
CA ALA A 154 7.03 -2.64 -35.95
C ALA A 154 7.59 -3.72 -36.89
N THR A 155 7.66 -4.98 -36.44
CA THR A 155 8.34 -6.04 -37.21
C THR A 155 7.39 -6.85 -38.09
N GLY A 156 6.07 -6.78 -37.86
CA GLY A 156 5.07 -7.58 -38.58
C GLY A 156 5.19 -9.09 -38.39
N THR A 157 6.11 -9.55 -37.53
CA THR A 157 6.36 -10.95 -37.23
C THR A 157 5.44 -11.47 -36.14
N SER A 158 5.24 -12.79 -36.10
CA SER A 158 4.50 -13.45 -35.04
C SER A 158 5.14 -13.17 -33.67
N ILE A 159 4.52 -12.27 -32.90
CA ILE A 159 4.84 -12.04 -31.48
C ILE A 159 4.25 -13.11 -30.56
N GLY A 160 3.64 -14.15 -31.12
CA GLY A 160 2.98 -15.21 -30.36
C GLY A 160 3.89 -15.81 -29.28
N ARG A 161 5.15 -16.14 -29.61
CA ARG A 161 6.11 -16.70 -28.63
C ARG A 161 6.44 -15.72 -27.49
N ALA A 162 6.58 -14.42 -27.79
CA ALA A 162 6.86 -13.40 -26.78
C ALA A 162 5.65 -13.16 -25.87
N LEU A 163 4.44 -13.17 -26.44
CA LEU A 163 3.20 -13.08 -25.67
C LEU A 163 2.95 -14.32 -24.81
N THR A 164 3.22 -15.53 -25.31
CA THR A 164 3.11 -16.77 -24.51
C THR A 164 4.04 -16.71 -23.30
N ARG A 165 5.31 -16.34 -23.51
CA ARG A 165 6.27 -16.17 -22.40
C ARG A 165 5.78 -15.13 -21.38
N LEU A 166 5.28 -13.99 -21.86
CA LEU A 166 4.74 -12.95 -20.99
C LEU A 166 3.51 -13.41 -20.22
N ALA A 167 2.60 -14.16 -20.85
CA ALA A 167 1.42 -14.73 -20.20
C ALA A 167 1.83 -15.69 -19.07
N ASP A 168 2.81 -16.57 -19.33
CA ASP A 168 3.33 -17.52 -18.35
C ASP A 168 4.01 -16.81 -17.17
N GLU A 169 4.83 -15.78 -17.44
CA GLU A 169 5.46 -14.94 -16.40
C GLU A 169 4.42 -14.27 -15.52
N VAL A 170 3.43 -13.60 -16.14
CA VAL A 170 2.39 -12.86 -15.40
C VAL A 170 1.48 -13.80 -14.60
N ARG A 171 1.20 -15.01 -15.10
CA ARG A 171 0.48 -16.06 -14.37
C ARG A 171 1.29 -16.64 -13.22
N ALA A 172 2.59 -16.89 -13.42
CA ALA A 172 3.48 -17.36 -12.37
C ALA A 172 3.57 -16.32 -11.23
N ASP A 173 3.67 -15.03 -11.57
CA ASP A 173 3.67 -13.94 -10.60
C ASP A 173 2.35 -13.81 -9.84
N ALA A 174 1.22 -14.10 -10.49
CA ALA A 174 -0.08 -14.15 -9.81
C ALA A 174 -0.13 -15.30 -8.78
N ARG A 175 0.41 -16.48 -9.12
CA ARG A 175 0.47 -17.66 -8.23
C ARG A 175 1.42 -17.46 -7.05
N ARG A 176 2.63 -16.93 -7.28
CA ARG A 176 3.59 -16.61 -6.20
C ARG A 176 2.99 -15.69 -5.15
N ARG A 177 2.10 -14.79 -5.56
CA ARG A 177 1.43 -13.85 -4.64
C ARG A 177 0.35 -14.50 -3.79
N SER A 178 -0.44 -15.44 -4.31
CA SER A 178 -1.40 -16.18 -3.49
C SER A 178 -0.66 -17.01 -2.44
N GLU A 179 0.46 -17.64 -2.82
CA GLU A 179 1.32 -18.38 -1.90
C GLU A 179 1.97 -17.48 -0.83
N THR A 180 2.44 -16.30 -1.21
CA THR A 180 3.05 -15.35 -0.27
C THR A 180 2.02 -14.83 0.74
N ARG A 181 0.77 -14.59 0.33
CA ARG A 181 -0.32 -14.21 1.24
C ARG A 181 -0.62 -15.33 2.24
N ALA A 182 -0.63 -16.59 1.81
CA ALA A 182 -0.82 -17.74 2.70
C ALA A 182 0.31 -17.87 3.75
N ARG A 183 1.57 -17.66 3.36
CA ARG A 183 2.74 -17.75 4.28
C ARG A 183 2.76 -16.68 5.36
N THR A 184 2.04 -15.58 5.22
CA THR A 184 1.98 -14.51 6.23
C THR A 184 0.89 -14.69 7.29
N VAL A 185 0.04 -15.70 7.14
CA VAL A 185 -1.05 -16.01 8.09
C VAL A 185 -0.52 -16.44 9.47
N PRO A 186 0.47 -17.36 9.59
CA PRO A 186 0.96 -17.81 10.89
C PRO A 186 1.57 -16.68 11.72
N VAL A 187 2.34 -15.80 11.07
CA VAL A 187 3.02 -14.67 11.75
C VAL A 187 2.01 -13.64 12.25
N ARG A 188 0.90 -13.43 11.53
CA ARG A 188 -0.19 -12.55 11.98
C ARG A 188 -1.00 -13.13 13.14
N LEU A 189 -1.05 -14.44 13.28
CA LEU A 189 -1.70 -15.13 14.39
C LEU A 189 -0.79 -15.17 15.64
N LEU A 190 0.53 -15.19 15.47
CA LEU A 190 1.48 -15.14 16.58
C LEU A 190 1.44 -13.81 17.35
N PHE A 191 1.28 -12.69 16.65
CA PHE A 191 1.28 -11.36 17.26
C PHE A 191 0.25 -11.18 18.40
N PRO A 192 -1.06 -11.46 18.22
CA PRO A 192 -2.02 -11.36 19.32
C PRO A 192 -1.76 -12.37 20.44
N LEU A 193 -1.25 -13.57 20.12
CA LEU A 193 -0.93 -14.61 21.11
C LEU A 193 0.22 -14.16 22.02
N VAL A 194 1.29 -13.60 21.46
CA VAL A 194 2.40 -13.01 22.23
C VAL A 194 1.93 -11.84 23.08
N PHE A 195 1.04 -10.98 22.55
CA PHE A 195 0.50 -9.84 23.27
C PHE A 195 -0.43 -10.22 24.45
N CYS A 196 -1.06 -11.41 24.41
CA CYS A 196 -1.79 -11.96 25.56
C CYS A 196 -0.90 -12.73 26.54
N ALA A 197 0.14 -13.42 26.05
CA ALA A 197 1.03 -14.21 26.90
C ALA A 197 1.91 -13.34 27.80
N LEU A 198 2.42 -12.21 27.28
CA LEU A 198 3.29 -11.28 28.00
C LEU A 198 2.67 -10.71 29.30
N PRO A 199 1.43 -10.16 29.28
CA PRO A 199 0.80 -9.67 30.51
C PRO A 199 0.47 -10.81 31.48
N ALA A 200 0.02 -11.98 30.99
CA ALA A 200 -0.27 -13.13 31.85
C ALA A 200 0.99 -13.65 32.56
N PHE A 201 2.12 -13.71 31.84
CA PHE A 201 3.41 -14.09 32.41
C PHE A 201 3.89 -13.07 33.44
N ALA A 202 3.79 -11.76 33.15
CA ALA A 202 4.14 -10.72 34.11
C ALA A 202 3.32 -10.82 35.41
N LEU A 203 2.01 -11.07 35.31
CA LEU A 203 1.16 -11.33 36.48
C LEU A 203 1.62 -12.57 37.26
N LEU A 204 1.87 -13.69 36.58
CA LEU A 204 2.33 -14.93 37.22
C LEU A 204 3.65 -14.78 37.96
N THR A 205 4.60 -14.00 37.42
CA THR A 205 5.93 -13.85 38.01
C THR A 205 5.98 -12.77 39.09
N VAL A 206 5.25 -11.65 38.93
CA VAL A 206 5.29 -10.51 39.86
C VAL A 206 4.45 -10.75 41.11
N VAL A 207 3.26 -11.36 40.98
CA VAL A 207 2.33 -11.58 42.10
C VAL A 207 2.97 -12.33 43.28
N PRO A 208 3.62 -13.51 43.10
CA PRO A 208 4.19 -14.24 44.23
C PRO A 208 5.35 -13.48 44.89
N VAL A 209 6.20 -12.78 44.10
CA VAL A 209 7.32 -11.99 44.62
C VAL A 209 6.84 -10.83 45.49
N VAL A 210 5.72 -10.21 45.12
CA VAL A 210 5.13 -9.13 45.92
C VAL A 210 4.52 -9.69 47.20
N ILE A 211 3.74 -10.78 47.12
CA ILE A 211 3.10 -11.40 48.30
C ILE A 211 4.15 -11.84 49.34
N ASP A 212 5.26 -12.44 48.92
CA ASP A 212 6.33 -12.90 49.81
C ASP A 212 7.05 -11.74 50.53
N LYS A 213 7.01 -10.53 49.95
CA LYS A 213 7.64 -9.32 50.50
C LYS A 213 6.72 -8.47 51.36
N VAL A 214 5.42 -8.76 51.41
CA VAL A 214 4.48 -8.03 52.30
C VAL A 214 4.39 -8.78 53.64
N PRO A 215 4.95 -8.23 54.74
CA PRO A 215 4.74 -8.80 56.06
C PRO A 215 3.28 -8.56 56.47
N PHE A 216 2.54 -9.63 56.71
CA PHE A 216 1.24 -9.60 57.39
C PHE A 216 1.45 -9.76 58.89
#